data_AF-A0A378A5B8-F1
#
_entry.id   AF-A0A378A5B8-F1
#
_cell.length_a   1.000
_cell.length_b   1.000
_cell.length_c   1.000
_cell.angle_alpha   90.00
_cell.angle_beta   90.00
_cell.angle_gamma   90.00
#
_symmetry.space_group_name_H-M   'P 1'
#
loop_
_entity.id
_entity.type
_entity.pdbx_description
1 polymer ?
#
loop_
_entity_poly.entity_id
_entity_poly.type
_entity_poly.pdbx_seq_one_letter_code
_entity_poly.pdbx_strand_id
1 'polypeptide(L)'
;MERRLFIARRRIEKRLQEDKDFYVCSLSNLVNIYKGLCMPADLPRFYLDLADLRLESAICLFHQRFSTNTVPRWPLAQPFRYLAHNGEINTITGNRQWARARTYKFQTPLIPDLHDAAPFVNETGSDSSSMDNMLELLLAGGMDIVRAMRLLVPPAWQNNPGYGSGAAFILRL
;
A
#
# COMPACT_ATOMS: atom_id res chain seq x y z
N MET A 1 -5.14 13.41 -11.98
CA MET A 1 -3.75 13.57 -11.54
C MET A 1 -3.21 12.28 -10.91
N GLU A 2 -3.75 11.84 -9.76
CA GLU A 2 -3.27 10.67 -8.99
C GLU A 2 -2.94 9.41 -9.82
N ARG A 3 -3.83 8.99 -10.72
CA ARG A 3 -3.57 7.81 -11.58
C ARG A 3 -2.33 7.94 -12.46
N ARG A 4 -2.00 9.17 -12.89
CA ARG A 4 -0.80 9.43 -13.69
C ARG A 4 0.45 9.46 -12.81
N LEU A 5 0.36 10.00 -11.59
CA LEU A 5 1.44 9.93 -10.60
C LEU A 5 1.71 8.48 -10.17
N PHE A 6 0.68 7.66 -10.00
CA PHE A 6 0.80 6.22 -9.81
C PHE A 6 1.61 5.57 -10.94
N ILE A 7 1.19 5.75 -12.20
CA ILE A 7 1.93 5.20 -13.36
C ILE A 7 3.37 5.73 -13.41
N ALA A 8 3.59 7.02 -13.21
CA ALA A 8 4.92 7.62 -13.21
C ALA A 8 5.82 6.99 -12.15
N ARG A 9 5.33 6.87 -10.91
CA ARG A 9 6.08 6.21 -9.82
C ARG A 9 6.40 4.76 -10.16
N ARG A 10 5.43 3.98 -10.68
CA ARG A 10 5.67 2.58 -11.07
C ARG A 10 6.70 2.45 -12.18
N ARG A 11 6.68 3.34 -13.17
CA ARG A 11 7.70 3.37 -14.25
C ARG A 11 9.08 3.73 -13.71
N ILE A 12 9.18 4.70 -12.79
CA ILE A 12 10.45 5.07 -12.15
C ILE A 12 11.00 3.90 -11.33
N GLU A 13 10.17 3.30 -10.47
CA GLU A 13 10.55 2.13 -9.65
C GLU A 13 11.05 0.96 -10.53
N LYS A 14 10.38 0.69 -11.66
CA LYS A 14 10.79 -0.36 -12.59
C LYS A 14 12.11 -0.05 -13.29
N ARG A 15 12.35 1.23 -13.65
CA ARG A 15 13.60 1.66 -14.28
C ARG A 15 14.78 1.64 -13.32
N LEU A 16 14.53 1.83 -12.03
CA LEU A 16 15.53 1.86 -10.97
C LEU A 16 15.55 0.58 -10.11
N GLN A 17 15.03 -0.53 -10.62
CA GLN A 17 14.92 -1.79 -9.87
C GLN A 17 16.27 -2.35 -9.36
N GLU A 18 17.38 -2.01 -10.04
CA GLU A 18 18.74 -2.42 -9.64
C GLU A 18 19.29 -1.56 -8.49
N ASP A 19 18.74 -0.36 -8.28
CA ASP A 19 19.07 0.50 -7.16
C ASP A 19 18.27 0.07 -5.92
N LYS A 20 18.94 -0.64 -5.01
CA LYS A 20 18.32 -1.21 -3.81
C LYS A 20 17.93 -0.18 -2.76
N ASP A 21 18.42 1.06 -2.88
CA ASP A 21 18.19 2.14 -1.93
C ASP A 21 17.18 3.17 -2.47
N PHE A 22 16.92 3.15 -3.78
CA PHE A 22 15.86 3.94 -4.38
C PHE A 22 14.47 3.56 -3.82
N TYR A 23 13.76 4.56 -3.29
CA TYR A 23 12.40 4.38 -2.80
C TYR A 23 11.60 5.68 -2.82
N VAL A 24 10.35 5.60 -3.28
CA VAL A 24 9.40 6.72 -3.28
C VAL A 24 8.35 6.50 -2.19
N CYS A 25 8.43 7.28 -1.11
CA CYS A 25 7.48 7.24 0.01
C CYS A 25 6.06 7.55 -0.46
N SER A 26 5.87 8.73 -1.05
CA SER A 26 4.63 9.18 -1.67
C SER A 26 4.95 9.95 -2.95
N LEU A 27 4.06 9.84 -3.94
CA LEU A 27 4.03 10.71 -5.11
C LEU A 27 2.56 10.97 -5.43
N SER A 28 2.01 12.01 -4.81
CA SER A 28 0.58 12.29 -4.75
C SER A 28 0.37 13.79 -4.58
N ASN A 29 -0.77 14.31 -5.04
CA ASN A 29 -1.20 15.66 -4.70
C ASN A 29 -2.12 15.74 -3.47
N LEU A 30 -2.40 14.60 -2.82
CA LEU A 30 -3.30 14.49 -1.67
C LEU A 30 -2.62 13.93 -0.42
N VAL A 31 -1.57 13.11 -0.59
CA VAL A 31 -0.93 12.37 0.50
C VAL A 31 0.57 12.62 0.50
N ASN A 32 1.08 13.09 1.65
CA ASN A 32 2.51 13.21 1.93
C ASN A 32 2.90 12.27 3.07
N ILE A 33 4.03 11.58 2.92
CA ILE A 33 4.52 10.61 3.90
C ILE A 33 5.87 11.04 4.44
N TYR A 34 5.88 11.39 5.72
CA TYR A 34 7.08 11.56 6.52
C TYR A 34 7.31 10.29 7.34
N LYS A 35 8.39 9.56 7.02
CA LYS A 35 8.77 8.34 7.73
C LYS A 35 10.28 8.23 7.88
N GLY A 36 10.73 7.54 8.91
CA GLY A 36 12.17 7.39 9.14
C GLY A 36 12.51 6.32 10.17
N LEU A 37 13.81 6.04 10.26
CA LEU A 37 14.39 5.13 11.25
C LEU A 37 14.80 5.93 12.50
N CYS A 38 13.82 6.54 13.17
CA CYS A 38 14.02 7.29 14.39
C CYS A 38 12.96 6.97 15.43
N MET A 39 13.18 7.36 16.68
CA MET A 39 12.12 7.30 17.68
C MET A 39 11.00 8.28 17.30
N PRO A 40 9.73 7.98 17.61
CA PRO A 40 8.63 8.90 17.33
C PRO A 40 8.85 10.30 17.92
N ALA A 41 9.47 10.38 19.10
CA ALA A 41 9.80 11.63 19.78
C ALA A 41 10.81 12.50 19.00
N ASP A 42 11.65 11.89 18.16
CA ASP A 42 12.66 12.59 17.36
C ASP A 42 12.14 13.03 15.99
N LEU A 43 10.97 12.53 15.57
CA LEU A 43 10.43 12.80 14.23
C LEU A 43 10.25 14.31 13.93
N PRO A 44 9.75 15.15 14.87
CA PRO A 44 9.66 16.61 14.64
C PRO A 44 11.02 17.30 14.57
N ARG A 45 12.05 16.72 15.19
CA ARG A 45 13.43 17.24 15.13
C ARG A 45 14.13 16.81 13.84
N PHE A 46 13.74 15.67 13.29
CA PHE A 46 14.28 15.13 12.04
C PHE A 46 13.66 15.80 10.81
N TYR A 47 12.33 15.96 10.80
CA TYR A 47 11.59 16.65 9.74
C TYR A 47 11.04 17.98 10.26
N LEU A 48 11.80 19.05 10.04
CA LEU A 48 11.43 20.40 10.51
C LEU A 48 10.11 20.90 9.89
N ASP A 49 9.76 20.42 8.70
CA ASP A 49 8.49 20.71 8.04
C ASP A 49 7.27 20.34 8.92
N LEU A 50 7.40 19.32 9.78
CA LEU A 50 6.31 18.88 10.66
C LEU A 50 5.99 19.90 11.76
N ALA A 51 6.89 20.85 12.02
CA ALA A 51 6.67 21.95 12.95
C ALA A 51 6.16 23.23 12.24
N ASP A 52 6.05 23.23 10.92
CA ASP A 52 5.59 24.38 10.14
C ASP A 52 4.06 24.51 10.21
N LEU A 53 3.57 25.69 10.61
CA LEU A 53 2.14 25.97 10.74
C LEU A 53 1.38 25.91 9.40
N ARG A 54 2.08 25.99 8.25
CA ARG A 54 1.47 25.83 6.92
C ARG A 54 1.16 24.38 6.59
N LEU A 55 1.75 23.42 7.31
CA LEU A 55 1.48 22.00 7.12
C LEU A 55 0.18 21.60 7.85
N GLU A 56 -0.94 21.89 7.21
CA GLU A 56 -2.26 21.54 7.71
C GLU A 56 -2.78 20.27 7.02
N SER A 57 -3.48 19.41 7.77
CA SER A 57 -4.16 18.24 7.21
C SER A 57 -5.47 17.96 7.93
N ALA A 58 -6.47 17.53 7.19
CA ALA A 58 -7.74 17.04 7.75
C ALA A 58 -7.57 15.68 8.46
N ILE A 59 -6.58 14.87 8.05
CA ILE A 59 -6.37 13.51 8.56
C ILE A 59 -4.87 13.27 8.72
N CYS A 60 -4.48 12.64 9.82
CA CYS A 60 -3.11 12.17 10.06
C CYS A 60 -3.13 10.69 10.44
N LEU A 61 -2.25 9.90 9.81
CA LEU A 61 -2.02 8.49 10.13
C LEU A 61 -0.58 8.32 10.57
N PHE A 62 -0.37 7.72 11.75
CA PHE A 62 0.96 7.44 12.30
C PHE A 62 1.14 5.95 12.53
N HIS A 63 2.40 5.51 12.54
CA HIS A 63 2.74 4.12 12.82
C HIS A 63 4.12 4.02 13.46
N GLN A 64 4.23 3.20 14.50
CA GLN A 64 5.51 2.78 15.06
C GLN A 64 5.67 1.27 14.87
N ARG A 65 6.74 0.88 14.17
CA ARG A 65 7.00 -0.53 13.88
C ARG A 65 7.91 -1.13 14.94
N PHE A 66 7.50 -2.26 15.52
CA PHE A 66 8.40 -3.18 16.20
C PHE A 66 8.85 -4.24 15.18
N SER A 67 10.15 -4.24 14.83
CA SER A 67 10.69 -5.22 13.89
C SER A 67 11.51 -6.26 14.64
N THR A 68 11.29 -7.54 14.34
CA THR A 68 12.14 -8.67 14.78
C THR A 68 13.43 -8.80 13.96
N ASN A 69 13.69 -7.86 13.04
CA ASN A 69 14.88 -7.85 12.18
C ASN A 69 15.92 -6.89 12.76
N THR A 70 17.19 -7.29 12.72
CA THR A 70 18.31 -6.52 13.29
C THR A 70 18.87 -5.45 12.35
N VAL A 71 18.59 -5.54 11.04
CA VAL A 71 19.05 -4.55 10.05
C VAL A 71 17.88 -3.64 9.64
N PRO A 72 17.90 -2.35 10.01
CA PRO A 72 16.81 -1.45 9.68
C PRO A 72 16.91 -1.01 8.22
N ARG A 73 15.77 -0.95 7.53
CA ARG A 73 15.68 -0.44 6.15
C ARG A 73 14.61 0.64 6.06
N TRP A 74 15.01 1.83 5.60
CA TRP A 74 14.13 3.00 5.43
C TRP A 74 12.83 2.70 4.67
N PRO A 75 12.84 1.96 3.54
CA PRO A 75 11.61 1.65 2.80
C PRO A 75 10.56 0.89 3.60
N LEU A 76 10.98 0.12 4.63
CA LEU A 76 10.11 -0.73 5.45
C LEU A 76 9.47 0.02 6.62
N ALA A 77 9.87 1.27 6.89
CA ALA A 77 9.14 2.14 7.80
C ALA A 77 7.72 2.39 7.24
N GLN A 78 6.76 2.56 8.13
CA GLN A 78 5.37 2.85 7.82
C GLN A 78 5.00 4.24 8.36
N PRO A 79 3.96 4.91 7.84
CA PRO A 79 2.94 4.42 6.90
C PRO A 79 3.44 4.07 5.49
N PHE A 80 2.70 3.19 4.81
CA PHE A 80 2.73 3.08 3.34
C PHE A 80 1.74 4.08 2.72
N ARG A 81 1.44 3.96 1.42
CA ARG A 81 0.74 5.01 0.66
C ARG A 81 -0.71 5.18 1.06
N TYR A 82 -1.36 4.09 1.43
CA TYR A 82 -2.76 4.07 1.84
C TYR A 82 -2.99 3.37 3.18
N LEU A 83 -2.00 2.65 3.71
CA LEU A 83 -2.17 1.90 4.96
C LEU A 83 -1.01 2.02 5.94
N ALA A 84 -1.36 1.84 7.20
CA ALA A 84 -0.48 1.44 8.28
C ALA A 84 -1.03 0.14 8.88
N HIS A 85 -0.18 -0.86 9.06
CA HIS A 85 -0.59 -2.20 9.45
C HIS A 85 0.19 -2.67 10.68
N ASN A 86 -0.57 -2.93 11.74
CA ASN A 86 -0.12 -3.57 12.96
C ASN A 86 -0.55 -5.04 12.93
N GLY A 87 0.37 -5.93 12.59
CA GLY A 87 0.11 -7.36 12.50
C GLY A 87 1.03 -8.04 11.50
N GLU A 88 0.71 -9.30 11.20
CA GLU A 88 1.41 -10.12 10.22
C GLU A 88 0.38 -10.84 9.32
N ILE A 89 0.61 -10.81 8.01
CA ILE A 89 -0.23 -11.49 7.03
C ILE A 89 0.35 -12.88 6.77
N ASN A 90 -0.13 -13.86 7.53
CA ASN A 90 0.36 -15.25 7.47
C ASN A 90 0.14 -15.94 6.10
N THR A 91 -0.74 -15.41 5.25
CA THR A 91 -1.05 -15.96 3.92
C THR A 91 -0.31 -15.26 2.77
N ILE A 92 0.68 -14.42 3.08
CA ILE A 92 1.31 -13.51 2.12
C ILE A 92 1.86 -14.20 0.87
N THR A 93 2.51 -15.36 1.01
CA THR A 93 3.05 -16.10 -0.13
C THR A 93 1.95 -16.47 -1.13
N GLY A 94 0.82 -16.99 -0.64
CA GLY A 94 -0.33 -17.31 -1.48
C GLY A 94 -0.90 -16.07 -2.16
N ASN A 95 -1.09 -14.99 -1.40
CA ASN A 95 -1.65 -13.73 -1.91
C ASN A 95 -0.79 -13.13 -3.04
N ARG A 96 0.54 -13.18 -2.90
CA ARG A 96 1.47 -12.72 -3.96
C ARG A 96 1.37 -13.56 -5.22
N GLN A 97 1.32 -14.88 -5.08
CA GLN A 97 1.27 -15.80 -6.23
C GLN A 97 -0.04 -15.66 -7.01
N TRP A 98 -1.16 -15.54 -6.31
CA TRP A 98 -2.46 -15.32 -6.94
C TRP A 98 -2.59 -13.93 -7.58
N ALA A 99 -2.03 -12.88 -6.97
CA ALA A 99 -1.96 -11.55 -7.56
C ALA A 99 -1.18 -11.59 -8.89
N ARG A 100 -0.04 -12.28 -8.89
CA ARG A 100 0.76 -12.52 -10.10
C ARG A 100 -0.03 -13.31 -11.15
N ALA A 101 -0.62 -14.45 -10.76
CA ALA A 101 -1.36 -15.33 -11.66
C ALA A 101 -2.55 -14.63 -12.33
N ARG A 102 -3.14 -13.62 -11.68
CA ARG A 102 -4.28 -12.84 -12.22
C ARG A 102 -3.91 -11.47 -12.74
N THR A 103 -2.62 -11.17 -12.93
CA THR A 103 -2.15 -9.89 -13.47
C THR A 103 -2.92 -9.48 -14.74
N TYR A 104 -3.17 -10.43 -15.65
CA TYR A 104 -3.88 -10.21 -16.92
C TYR A 104 -5.36 -9.80 -16.77
N LYS A 105 -5.97 -10.05 -15.60
CA LYS A 105 -7.36 -9.67 -15.32
C LYS A 105 -7.50 -8.22 -14.87
N PHE A 106 -6.42 -7.57 -14.45
CA PHE A 106 -6.49 -6.18 -14.01
C PHE A 106 -6.49 -5.25 -15.22
N GLN A 107 -7.65 -4.66 -15.48
CA GLN A 107 -7.89 -3.77 -16.62
C GLN A 107 -8.82 -2.65 -16.15
N THR A 108 -8.59 -1.43 -16.62
CA THR A 108 -9.53 -0.33 -16.39
C THR A 108 -9.41 0.69 -17.51
N PRO A 109 -10.52 1.26 -18.01
CA PRO A 109 -10.46 2.37 -18.97
C PRO A 109 -9.81 3.63 -18.37
N LEU A 110 -9.71 3.73 -17.03
CA LEU A 110 -9.11 4.88 -16.34
C LEU A 110 -7.58 4.91 -16.44
N ILE A 111 -6.95 3.78 -16.76
CA ILE A 111 -5.50 3.62 -16.89
C ILE A 111 -5.24 2.69 -18.08
N PRO A 112 -5.30 3.19 -19.33
CA PRO A 112 -5.12 2.35 -20.51
C PRO A 112 -3.76 1.65 -20.57
N ASP A 113 -2.74 2.27 -19.99
CA ASP A 113 -1.36 1.79 -19.88
C ASP A 113 -1.07 1.05 -18.55
N LEU A 114 -2.10 0.50 -17.90
CA LEU A 114 -1.95 -0.13 -16.57
C LEU A 114 -0.90 -1.24 -16.57
N HIS A 115 -0.84 -2.07 -17.61
CA HIS A 115 0.08 -3.21 -17.65
C HIS A 115 1.56 -2.80 -17.68
N ASP A 116 1.89 -1.57 -18.06
CA ASP A 116 3.26 -1.05 -17.98
C ASP A 116 3.76 -1.00 -16.53
N ALA A 117 2.85 -0.83 -15.57
CA ALA A 117 3.11 -0.75 -14.14
C ALA A 117 3.26 -2.12 -13.44
N ALA A 118 3.10 -3.23 -14.18
CA ALA A 118 3.32 -4.56 -13.64
C ALA A 118 4.83 -4.85 -13.40
N PRO A 119 5.18 -5.70 -12.41
CA PRO A 119 4.29 -6.45 -11.50
C PRO A 119 3.55 -5.52 -10.54
N PHE A 120 2.33 -5.83 -10.09
CA PHE A 120 1.56 -4.87 -9.28
C PHE A 120 1.82 -4.95 -7.78
N VAL A 121 2.26 -6.10 -7.29
CA VAL A 121 2.53 -6.35 -5.87
C VAL A 121 3.97 -6.80 -5.73
N ASN A 122 4.63 -6.37 -4.66
CA ASN A 122 5.97 -6.83 -4.33
C ASN A 122 5.99 -8.35 -4.12
N GLU A 123 6.90 -9.05 -4.80
CA GLU A 123 7.02 -10.52 -4.68
C GLU A 123 7.83 -10.93 -3.43
N THR A 124 8.56 -9.99 -2.83
CA THR A 124 9.41 -10.19 -1.65
C THR A 124 9.27 -9.03 -0.66
N GLY A 125 9.89 -9.16 0.52
CA GLY A 125 9.89 -8.11 1.54
C GLY A 125 8.62 -8.05 2.37
N SER A 126 8.23 -6.85 2.81
CA SER A 126 7.11 -6.63 3.73
C SER A 126 5.77 -7.10 3.15
N ASP A 127 5.06 -7.87 3.95
CA ASP A 127 3.68 -8.30 3.74
C ASP A 127 2.71 -7.11 3.64
N SER A 128 2.84 -6.16 4.56
CA SER A 128 2.08 -4.93 4.68
C SER A 128 2.28 -4.05 3.44
N SER A 129 3.53 -3.96 2.95
CA SER A 129 3.83 -3.27 1.69
C SER A 129 3.14 -3.94 0.49
N SER A 130 2.97 -5.26 0.51
CA SER A 130 2.34 -6.00 -0.59
C SER A 130 0.83 -5.75 -0.60
N MET A 131 0.21 -5.72 0.59
CA MET A 131 -1.18 -5.32 0.75
C MET A 131 -1.42 -3.87 0.30
N ASP A 132 -0.51 -2.95 0.64
CA ASP A 132 -0.60 -1.54 0.22
C ASP A 132 -0.57 -1.38 -1.30
N ASN A 133 0.31 -2.13 -1.98
CA ASN A 133 0.37 -2.09 -3.44
C ASN A 133 -0.92 -2.57 -4.09
N MET A 134 -1.53 -3.63 -3.55
CA MET A 134 -2.80 -4.12 -4.06
C MET A 134 -3.94 -3.13 -3.78
N LEU A 135 -3.98 -2.53 -2.58
CA LEU A 135 -4.95 -1.49 -2.25
C LEU A 135 -4.83 -0.30 -3.21
N GLU A 136 -3.62 0.19 -3.42
CA GLU A 136 -3.31 1.27 -4.35
C GLU A 136 -3.76 0.93 -5.78
N LEU A 137 -3.52 -0.30 -6.25
CA LEU A 137 -3.99 -0.77 -7.57
C LEU A 137 -5.52 -0.70 -7.68
N LEU A 138 -6.25 -1.18 -6.68
CA LEU A 138 -7.71 -1.19 -6.67
C LEU A 138 -8.28 0.23 -6.67
N LEU A 139 -7.71 1.13 -5.86
CA LEU A 139 -8.11 2.54 -5.79
C LEU A 139 -7.79 3.27 -7.11
N ALA A 140 -6.59 3.06 -7.67
CA ALA A 140 -6.21 3.59 -8.97
C ALA A 140 -7.14 3.09 -10.08
N GLY A 141 -7.60 1.84 -9.97
CA GLY A 141 -8.62 1.22 -10.83
C GLY A 141 -10.02 1.82 -10.71
N GLY A 142 -10.28 2.67 -9.71
CA GLY A 142 -11.56 3.36 -9.50
C GLY A 142 -12.45 2.74 -8.41
N MET A 143 -11.93 1.78 -7.62
CA MET A 143 -12.68 1.22 -6.50
C MET A 143 -12.72 2.18 -5.31
N ASP A 144 -13.82 2.20 -4.57
CA ASP A 144 -13.87 2.90 -3.28
C ASP A 144 -13.06 2.14 -2.21
N ILE A 145 -12.54 2.86 -1.22
CA ILE A 145 -11.66 2.28 -0.19
C ILE A 145 -12.36 1.23 0.67
N VAL A 146 -13.65 1.39 0.96
CA VAL A 146 -14.39 0.44 1.81
C VAL A 146 -14.56 -0.88 1.08
N ARG A 147 -14.93 -0.83 -0.21
CA ARG A 147 -15.03 -2.02 -1.06
C ARG A 147 -13.67 -2.66 -1.31
N ALA A 148 -12.63 -1.87 -1.58
CA ALA A 148 -11.28 -2.38 -1.74
C ALA A 148 -10.82 -3.13 -0.49
N MET A 149 -10.98 -2.53 0.70
CA MET A 149 -10.63 -3.17 1.96
C MET A 149 -11.45 -4.43 2.22
N ARG A 150 -12.74 -4.46 1.90
CA ARG A 150 -13.57 -5.67 2.02
C ARG A 150 -13.15 -6.80 1.08
N LEU A 151 -12.56 -6.48 -0.08
CA LEU A 151 -11.99 -7.50 -0.97
C LEU A 151 -10.65 -8.03 -0.44
N LEU A 152 -9.80 -7.16 0.11
CA LEU A 152 -8.48 -7.55 0.64
C LEU A 152 -8.58 -8.31 1.97
N VAL A 153 -9.46 -7.83 2.86
CA VAL A 153 -9.67 -8.35 4.22
C VAL A 153 -11.17 -8.58 4.43
N PRO A 154 -11.74 -9.63 3.81
CA PRO A 154 -13.16 -9.91 3.94
C PRO A 154 -13.50 -10.32 5.38
N PRO A 155 -14.64 -9.87 5.92
CA PRO A 155 -15.10 -10.33 7.23
C PRO A 155 -15.45 -11.82 7.17
N ALA A 156 -15.32 -12.50 8.32
CA ALA A 156 -15.91 -13.82 8.48
C ALA A 156 -17.43 -13.70 8.35
N TRP A 157 -17.99 -14.30 7.30
CA TRP A 157 -19.40 -14.20 6.97
C TRP A 157 -20.17 -15.51 7.24
N GLN A 158 -19.46 -16.65 7.24
CA GLN A 158 -20.07 -17.94 7.50
C GLN A 158 -20.62 -17.97 8.94
N ASN A 159 -21.91 -18.28 9.08
CA ASN A 159 -22.67 -18.28 10.34
C ASN A 159 -22.91 -16.90 10.99
N ASN A 160 -22.78 -15.79 10.24
CA ASN A 160 -23.14 -14.47 10.75
C ASN A 160 -24.61 -14.13 10.41
N PRO A 161 -25.54 -14.05 11.37
CA PRO A 161 -26.96 -13.80 11.12
C PRO A 161 -27.25 -12.42 10.52
N GLY A 162 -26.30 -11.48 10.57
CA GLY A 162 -26.41 -10.16 9.93
C GLY A 162 -26.03 -10.13 8.43
N TYR A 163 -25.50 -11.22 7.88
CA TYR A 163 -25.15 -11.32 6.46
C TYR A 163 -26.18 -12.19 5.72
N GLY A 164 -26.99 -11.57 4.86
CA GLY A 164 -27.89 -12.30 3.94
C GLY A 164 -27.13 -13.28 3.05
N SER A 165 -27.83 -14.28 2.50
CA SER A 165 -27.31 -15.46 1.78
C SER A 165 -26.49 -15.19 0.48
N GLY A 166 -25.97 -13.98 0.27
CA GLY A 166 -25.29 -13.54 -0.95
C GLY A 166 -23.83 -13.12 -0.80
N ALA A 167 -23.13 -13.46 0.29
CA ALA A 167 -21.77 -12.96 0.55
C ALA A 167 -20.66 -14.00 0.25
N ALA A 168 -20.54 -14.45 -1.00
CA ALA A 168 -19.40 -15.25 -1.44
C ALA A 168 -18.68 -14.61 -2.64
N PHE A 169 -18.12 -13.42 -2.44
CA PHE A 169 -17.05 -12.91 -3.30
C PHE A 169 -15.72 -13.01 -2.56
N ILE A 170 -15.21 -14.23 -2.46
CA ILE A 170 -13.83 -14.46 -2.05
C ILE A 170 -12.97 -14.25 -3.30
N LEU A 171 -12.53 -13.01 -3.53
CA LEU A 171 -11.27 -12.81 -4.24
C LEU A 171 -10.17 -13.19 -3.24
N ARG A 172 -9.83 -14.49 -3.17
CA ARG A 172 -8.55 -14.92 -2.59
C ARG A 172 -7.51 -14.20 -3.41
N LEU A 173 -6.94 -13.11 -2.91
CA LEU A 173 -5.84 -12.35 -3.53
C LEU A 173 -4.77 -13.24 -4.07
#